data_AF-A0A2A4R078-F1
#
_entry.id   AF-A0A2A4R078-F1
#
_cell.length_a   1.000
_cell.length_b   1.000
_cell.length_c   1.000
_cell.angle_alpha   90.00
_cell.angle_beta   90.00
_cell.angle_gamma   90.00
#
_symmetry.space_group_name_H-M   'P 1'
#
loop_
_entity.id
_entity.type
_entity.pdbx_description
1 polymer ?
#
loop_
_entity_poly.entity_id
_entity_poly.type
_entity_poly.pdbx_seq_one_letter_code
_entity_poly.pdbx_strand_id
1 'polypeptide(L)'
;MKTASVKEIKTALADVPTSELITLCLELSKFKKENKELLTYLLFESSSEASFIADIKTETIEQFSLINTSSYFYIKKSVRKILRRIKTYIRYSKNKETELELLLFFCQQMKSFKPSIKGSDALHNIYKREVININKKLLKLHEDLQFDYLEDLKKLG
;
A
#
# COMPACT_ATOMS: atom_id res chain seq x y z
N MET A 1 6.55 -28.23 -13.18
CA MET A 1 6.57 -28.73 -11.79
C MET A 1 5.22 -28.41 -11.15
N LYS A 2 4.59 -29.34 -10.43
CA LYS A 2 3.35 -29.08 -9.68
C LYS A 2 3.71 -28.42 -8.35
N THR A 3 3.18 -27.23 -8.09
CA THR A 3 3.42 -26.51 -6.83
C THR A 3 2.56 -27.10 -5.71
N ALA A 4 3.15 -27.29 -4.53
CA ALA A 4 2.43 -27.74 -3.34
C ALA A 4 1.38 -26.68 -2.89
N SER A 5 0.30 -27.13 -2.28
CA SER A 5 -0.72 -26.28 -1.69
C SER A 5 -0.23 -25.61 -0.41
N VAL A 6 -0.88 -24.52 0.00
CA VAL A 6 -0.57 -23.81 1.26
C VAL A 6 -0.71 -24.75 2.47
N LYS A 7 -1.65 -25.69 2.44
CA LYS A 7 -1.85 -26.69 3.51
C LYS A 7 -0.66 -27.64 3.61
N GLU A 8 -0.20 -28.19 2.48
CA GLU A 8 0.96 -29.10 2.44
C GLU A 8 2.24 -28.38 2.88
N ILE A 9 2.46 -27.14 2.41
CA ILE A 9 3.60 -26.31 2.82
C ILE A 9 3.56 -26.04 4.33
N LYS A 10 2.38 -25.71 4.88
CA LYS A 10 2.22 -25.48 6.32
C LYS A 10 2.55 -26.72 7.14
N THR A 11 2.08 -27.90 6.73
CA THR A 11 2.39 -29.16 7.40
C THR A 11 3.88 -29.44 7.36
N ALA A 12 4.53 -29.32 6.20
CA ALA A 12 5.97 -29.53 6.07
C ALA A 12 6.79 -28.58 6.95
N LEU A 13 6.44 -27.28 6.99
CA LEU A 13 7.12 -26.30 7.82
C LEU A 13 6.98 -26.56 9.33
N ALA A 14 5.91 -27.26 9.76
CA ALA A 14 5.71 -27.59 11.18
C ALA A 14 6.71 -28.63 11.68
N ASP A 15 7.23 -29.47 10.79
CA ASP A 15 8.22 -30.52 11.10
C ASP A 15 9.67 -30.03 10.95
N VAL A 16 9.89 -28.81 10.44
CA VAL A 16 11.23 -28.24 10.20
C VAL A 16 11.80 -27.62 11.48
N PRO A 17 13.05 -27.92 11.87
CA PRO A 17 13.71 -27.29 13.01
C PRO A 17 13.82 -25.76 12.87
N THR A 18 13.79 -25.03 13.99
CA THR A 18 13.81 -23.55 13.98
C THR A 18 15.02 -22.96 13.25
N SER A 19 16.20 -23.56 13.37
CA SER A 19 17.41 -23.12 12.66
C SER A 19 17.27 -23.22 11.14
N GLU A 20 16.63 -24.28 10.65
CA GLU A 20 16.35 -24.48 9.23
C GLU A 20 15.21 -23.56 8.75
N LEU A 21 14.20 -23.29 9.59
CA LEU A 21 13.15 -22.31 9.29
C LEU A 21 13.72 -20.91 9.05
N ILE A 22 14.70 -20.48 9.84
CA ILE A 22 15.40 -19.20 9.63
C ILE A 22 16.09 -19.22 8.25
N THR A 23 16.75 -20.32 7.90
CA THR A 23 17.45 -20.46 6.63
C THR A 23 16.48 -20.37 5.45
N LEU A 24 15.35 -21.08 5.50
CA LEU A 24 14.27 -20.99 4.50
C LEU A 24 13.71 -19.57 4.38
N CYS A 25 13.48 -18.88 5.50
CA CYS A 25 13.00 -17.50 5.49
C CYS A 25 14.02 -16.55 4.83
N LEU A 26 15.32 -16.75 5.08
CA LEU A 26 16.38 -15.99 4.44
C LEU A 26 16.44 -16.25 2.93
N GLU A 27 16.29 -17.50 2.48
CA GLU A 27 16.21 -17.82 1.05
C GLU A 27 15.01 -17.15 0.38
N LEU A 28 13.83 -17.21 1.00
CA LEU A 28 12.62 -16.52 0.51
C LEU A 28 12.84 -15.01 0.42
N SER A 29 13.55 -14.41 1.39
CA SER A 29 13.87 -12.98 1.40
C SER A 29 14.81 -12.57 0.27
N LYS A 30 15.79 -13.43 -0.06
CA LYS A 30 16.74 -13.22 -1.17
C LYS A 30 16.08 -13.43 -2.53
N PHE A 31 15.10 -14.34 -2.60
CA PHE A 31 14.40 -14.67 -3.84
C PHE A 31 13.53 -13.53 -4.36
N LYS A 32 12.83 -12.81 -3.47
CA LYS A 32 11.89 -11.76 -3.87
C LYS A 32 11.91 -10.55 -2.94
N LYS A 33 12.00 -9.35 -3.53
CA LYS A 33 12.01 -8.08 -2.81
C LYS A 33 10.81 -7.93 -1.87
N GLU A 34 9.60 -8.25 -2.34
CA GLU A 34 8.40 -8.16 -1.52
C GLU A 34 8.39 -9.10 -0.32
N ASN A 35 9.07 -10.25 -0.40
CA ASN A 35 9.21 -11.13 0.76
C ASN A 35 10.11 -10.49 1.83
N LYS A 36 11.23 -9.89 1.39
CA LYS A 36 12.13 -9.17 2.29
C LYS A 36 11.40 -8.01 2.97
N GLU A 37 10.66 -7.22 2.21
CA GLU A 37 9.90 -6.09 2.76
C GLU A 37 8.81 -6.52 3.73
N LEU A 38 8.07 -7.60 3.44
CA LEU A 38 7.09 -8.15 4.36
C LEU A 38 7.75 -8.64 5.66
N LEU A 39 8.90 -9.31 5.57
CA LEU A 39 9.66 -9.71 6.75
C LEU A 39 10.15 -8.50 7.54
N THR A 40 10.63 -7.45 6.86
CA THR A 40 11.00 -6.19 7.50
C THR A 40 9.83 -5.62 8.29
N TYR A 41 8.66 -5.52 7.66
CA TYR A 41 7.46 -5.04 8.32
C TYR A 41 7.11 -5.88 9.55
N LEU A 42 7.00 -7.21 9.39
CA LEU A 42 6.59 -8.11 10.47
C LEU A 42 7.55 -8.08 11.66
N LEU A 43 8.87 -8.02 11.41
CA LEU A 43 9.88 -8.13 12.45
C LEU A 43 10.25 -6.79 13.12
N PHE A 44 10.13 -5.67 12.39
CA PHE A 44 10.67 -4.38 12.87
C PHE A 44 9.65 -3.25 12.92
N GLU A 45 8.65 -3.23 12.04
CA GLU A 45 7.75 -2.07 11.89
C GLU A 45 6.35 -2.31 12.45
N SER A 46 5.91 -3.57 12.56
CA SER A 46 4.57 -3.96 12.99
C SER A 46 4.20 -3.51 14.41
N SER A 47 5.20 -3.15 15.22
CA SER A 47 5.02 -2.58 16.56
C SER A 47 4.60 -1.11 16.56
N SER A 48 4.79 -0.39 15.45
CA SER A 48 4.45 1.03 15.29
C SER A 48 3.90 1.33 13.89
N GLU A 49 2.58 1.21 13.73
CA GLU A 49 1.89 1.57 12.49
C GLU A 49 2.08 3.06 12.12
N ALA A 50 2.16 3.94 13.12
CA ALA A 50 2.35 5.37 12.87
C ALA A 50 3.69 5.65 12.17
N SER A 51 4.78 5.00 12.61
CA SER A 51 6.09 5.12 11.96
C SER A 51 6.07 4.54 10.55
N PHE A 52 5.48 3.34 10.39
CA PHE A 52 5.34 2.68 9.09
C PHE A 52 4.59 3.56 8.08
N ILE A 53 3.47 4.17 8.50
CA ILE A 53 2.70 5.09 7.68
C ILE A 53 3.51 6.32 7.29
N ALA A 54 4.24 6.92 8.24
CA ALA A 54 5.06 8.12 7.99
C ALA A 54 6.14 7.86 6.94
N ASP A 55 6.81 6.70 7.01
CA ASP A 55 7.84 6.30 6.05
C ASP A 55 7.24 6.12 4.64
N ILE A 56 6.07 5.46 4.53
CA ILE A 56 5.38 5.27 3.25
C ILE A 56 4.90 6.61 2.67
N LYS A 57 4.42 7.53 3.51
CA LYS A 57 4.01 8.87 3.05
C LYS A 57 5.22 9.62 2.49
N THR A 58 6.36 9.54 3.16
CA THR A 58 7.62 10.15 2.70
C THR A 58 8.06 9.56 1.35
N GLU A 59 8.11 8.23 1.23
CA GLU A 59 8.42 7.55 -0.04
C GLU A 59 7.42 7.95 -1.14
N THR A 60 6.14 8.07 -0.80
CA THR A 60 5.09 8.44 -1.76
C THR A 60 5.31 9.86 -2.28
N ILE A 61 5.64 10.83 -1.42
CA ILE A 61 5.96 12.20 -1.85
C ILE A 61 7.12 12.20 -2.84
N GLU A 62 8.22 11.50 -2.51
CA GLU A 62 9.39 11.39 -3.37
C GLU A 62 9.03 10.76 -4.73
N GLN A 63 8.23 9.68 -4.72
CA GLN A 63 7.80 9.04 -5.96
C GLN A 63 6.95 9.96 -6.83
N PHE A 64 6.09 10.79 -6.24
CA PHE A 64 5.31 11.78 -6.97
C PHE A 64 6.20 12.90 -7.55
N SER A 65 7.23 13.36 -6.83
CA SER A 65 8.15 14.38 -7.36
C SER A 65 9.02 13.88 -8.52
N LEU A 66 9.25 12.56 -8.60
CA LEU A 66 10.01 11.92 -9.67
C LEU A 66 9.16 11.55 -10.91
N ILE A 67 7.87 11.91 -10.94
CA ILE A 67 7.01 11.60 -12.08
C ILE A 67 7.47 12.40 -13.31
N ASN A 68 7.71 11.68 -14.41
CA ASN A 68 7.88 12.32 -15.72
C ASN A 68 6.54 12.93 -16.19
N THR A 69 6.53 14.26 -16.28
CA THR A 69 5.36 15.07 -16.66
C THR A 69 5.29 15.40 -18.16
N SER A 70 6.19 14.87 -18.99
CA SER A 70 6.22 15.17 -20.43
C SER A 70 4.96 14.71 -21.19
N SER A 71 4.24 13.72 -20.65
CA SER A 71 2.92 13.36 -21.15
C SER A 71 2.05 12.71 -20.08
N TYR A 72 0.72 12.82 -20.24
CA TYR A 72 -0.24 12.11 -19.39
C TYR A 72 -0.08 10.58 -19.43
N PHE A 73 0.52 10.03 -20.48
CA PHE A 73 0.85 8.61 -20.53
C PHE A 73 1.88 8.23 -19.45
N TYR A 74 2.97 8.98 -19.33
CA TYR A 74 3.99 8.73 -18.32
C TYR A 74 3.49 9.02 -16.90
N ILE A 75 2.73 10.10 -16.71
CA ILE A 75 2.08 10.40 -15.42
C ILE A 75 1.20 9.22 -14.99
N LYS A 76 0.31 8.76 -15.87
CA LYS A 76 -0.56 7.59 -15.62
C LYS A 76 0.24 6.33 -15.30
N LYS A 77 1.35 6.08 -15.99
CA LYS A 77 2.21 4.93 -15.73
C LYS A 77 2.81 4.99 -14.32
N SER A 78 3.34 6.14 -13.92
CA SER A 78 3.94 6.33 -12.59
C SER A 78 2.89 6.28 -11.48
N VAL A 79 1.76 6.99 -11.62
CA VAL A 79 0.66 6.97 -10.64
C VAL A 79 0.16 5.56 -10.37
N ARG A 80 0.01 4.72 -11.41
CA ARG A 80 -0.36 3.30 -11.23
C ARG A 80 0.69 2.49 -10.48
N LYS A 81 1.97 2.77 -10.72
CA LYS A 81 3.08 2.13 -10.01
C LYS A 81 3.05 2.50 -8.52
N ILE A 82 2.88 3.79 -8.20
CA ILE A 82 2.76 4.31 -6.83
C ILE A 82 1.56 3.67 -6.12
N LEU A 83 0.39 3.69 -6.74
CA LEU A 83 -0.81 3.08 -6.15
C LEU A 83 -0.63 1.57 -5.89
N ARG A 84 0.00 0.84 -6.81
CA ARG A 84 0.32 -0.59 -6.62
C ARG A 84 1.28 -0.80 -5.44
N ARG A 85 2.23 0.11 -5.25
CA ARG A 85 3.19 0.08 -4.15
C ARG A 85 2.48 0.30 -2.80
N ILE A 86 1.65 1.34 -2.71
CA ILE A 86 0.82 1.62 -1.53
C ILE A 86 -0.07 0.42 -1.18
N LYS A 87 -0.78 -0.14 -2.16
CA LYS A 87 -1.61 -1.36 -1.96
C LYS A 87 -0.79 -2.59 -1.57
N THR A 88 0.51 -2.60 -1.81
CA THR A 88 1.38 -3.69 -1.36
C THR A 88 1.71 -3.52 0.12
N TYR A 89 2.06 -2.31 0.56
CA TYR A 89 2.26 -2.01 1.98
C TYR A 89 1.00 -2.20 2.82
N ILE A 90 -0.16 -1.79 2.31
CA ILE A 90 -1.47 -2.05 2.95
C ILE A 90 -1.68 -3.55 3.20
N ARG A 91 -1.26 -4.41 2.27
CA ARG A 91 -1.38 -5.87 2.42
C ARG A 91 -0.38 -6.46 3.43
N TYR A 92 0.73 -5.77 3.68
CA TYR A 92 1.68 -6.16 4.72
C TYR A 92 1.06 -5.89 6.10
N SER A 93 0.53 -4.67 6.30
CA SER A 93 -0.09 -4.27 7.57
C SER A 93 -1.41 -4.98 7.86
N LYS A 94 -2.31 -5.08 6.87
CA LYS A 94 -3.70 -5.57 7.04
C LYS A 94 -4.55 -4.78 8.05
N ASN A 95 -4.06 -3.64 8.53
CA ASN A 95 -4.82 -2.71 9.36
C ASN A 95 -5.75 -1.84 8.49
N LYS A 96 -7.00 -1.67 8.93
CA LYS A 96 -8.03 -0.91 8.20
C LYS A 96 -7.78 0.61 8.24
N GLU A 97 -7.28 1.12 9.36
CA GLU A 97 -6.93 2.53 9.53
C GLU A 97 -5.72 2.88 8.65
N THR A 98 -4.66 2.06 8.70
CA THR A 98 -3.50 2.17 7.79
C THR A 98 -3.92 2.17 6.32
N GLU A 99 -4.86 1.29 5.94
CA GLU A 99 -5.42 1.29 4.58
C GLU A 99 -6.07 2.62 4.21
N LEU A 100 -6.94 3.16 5.07
CA LEU A 100 -7.63 4.42 4.81
C LEU A 100 -6.67 5.60 4.75
N GLU A 101 -5.77 5.70 5.71
CA GLU A 101 -4.83 6.81 5.81
C GLU A 101 -3.91 6.90 4.58
N LEU A 102 -3.36 5.75 4.14
CA LEU A 102 -2.50 5.72 2.96
C LEU A 102 -3.26 6.01 1.65
N LEU A 103 -4.49 5.53 1.51
CA LEU A 103 -5.32 5.82 0.32
C LEU A 103 -5.79 7.27 0.29
N LEU A 104 -6.14 7.85 1.44
CA LEU A 104 -6.46 9.27 1.59
C LEU A 104 -5.27 10.12 1.17
N PHE A 105 -4.08 9.82 1.72
CA PHE A 105 -2.86 10.54 1.39
C PHE A 105 -2.52 10.44 -0.10
N PHE A 106 -2.63 9.25 -0.71
CA PHE A 106 -2.47 9.09 -2.15
C PHE A 106 -3.41 9.99 -2.96
N CYS A 107 -4.69 10.05 -2.57
CA CYS A 107 -5.67 10.91 -3.23
C CYS A 107 -5.34 12.40 -3.06
N GLN A 108 -4.84 12.81 -1.89
CA GLN A 108 -4.39 14.18 -1.64
C GLN A 108 -3.21 14.55 -2.57
N GLN A 109 -2.21 13.67 -2.69
CA GLN A 109 -1.09 13.86 -3.62
C GLN A 109 -1.57 13.95 -5.08
N MET A 110 -2.52 13.10 -5.49
CA MET A 110 -3.10 13.19 -6.83
C MET A 110 -3.86 14.51 -7.08
N LYS A 111 -4.56 15.05 -6.07
CA LYS A 111 -5.32 16.31 -6.17
C LYS A 111 -4.39 17.52 -6.27
N SER A 112 -3.27 17.52 -5.54
CA SER A 112 -2.28 18.61 -5.56
C SER A 112 -1.31 18.55 -6.75
N PHE A 113 -1.15 17.38 -7.39
CA PHE A 113 -0.21 17.15 -8.47
C PHE A 113 -0.39 18.09 -9.69
N LYS A 114 0.73 18.49 -10.31
CA LYS A 114 0.78 19.30 -11.54
C LYS A 114 1.63 18.60 -12.61
N PRO A 115 1.17 18.57 -13.89
CA PRO A 115 -0.08 19.11 -14.40
C PRO A 115 -1.31 18.38 -13.85
N SER A 116 -2.46 19.07 -13.84
CA SER A 116 -3.66 18.56 -13.16
C SER A 116 -4.12 17.21 -13.72
N ILE A 117 -4.43 16.27 -12.84
CA ILE A 117 -4.98 14.95 -13.21
C ILE A 117 -6.29 15.04 -14.00
N LYS A 118 -7.01 16.18 -13.94
CA LYS A 118 -8.25 16.41 -14.69
C LYS A 118 -8.03 16.49 -16.19
N GLY A 119 -6.81 16.75 -16.66
CA GLY A 119 -6.47 16.69 -18.08
C GLY A 119 -6.38 15.27 -18.65
N SER A 120 -6.63 14.23 -17.85
CA SER A 120 -6.71 12.85 -18.32
C SER A 120 -7.82 12.09 -17.61
N ASP A 121 -8.83 11.64 -18.37
CA ASP A 121 -9.92 10.82 -17.83
C ASP A 121 -9.41 9.56 -17.14
N ALA A 122 -8.34 8.96 -17.65
CA ALA A 122 -7.76 7.77 -17.05
C ALA A 122 -7.17 8.04 -15.65
N LEU A 123 -6.53 9.20 -15.44
CA LEU A 123 -6.02 9.59 -14.13
C LEU A 123 -7.17 9.98 -13.20
N HIS A 124 -8.11 10.77 -13.71
CA HIS A 124 -9.27 11.19 -12.93
C HIS A 124 -10.13 10.00 -12.48
N ASN A 125 -10.25 8.96 -13.31
CA ASN A 125 -10.94 7.71 -12.96
C ASN A 125 -10.20 6.88 -11.90
N ILE A 126 -8.86 6.87 -11.89
CA ILE A 126 -8.08 6.24 -10.81
C ILE A 126 -8.41 6.94 -9.49
N TYR A 127 -8.31 8.27 -9.47
CA TYR A 127 -8.62 9.08 -8.31
C TYR A 127 -10.05 8.83 -7.79
N LYS A 128 -11.06 8.95 -8.65
CA LYS A 128 -12.47 8.72 -8.30
C LYS A 128 -12.70 7.33 -7.72
N ARG A 129 -12.08 6.30 -8.30
CA ARG A 129 -12.21 4.93 -7.82
C ARG A 129 -11.65 4.75 -6.42
N GLU A 130 -10.49 5.34 -6.12
CA GLU A 130 -9.92 5.26 -4.78
C GLU A 130 -10.75 6.07 -3.77
N VAL A 131 -11.27 7.26 -4.14
CA VAL A 131 -12.24 7.99 -3.30
C VAL A 131 -13.48 7.15 -2.99
N ILE A 132 -14.05 6.45 -3.97
CA ILE A 132 -15.19 5.53 -3.75
C ILE A 132 -14.79 4.37 -2.83
N ASN A 133 -13.59 3.81 -2.99
CA ASN A 133 -13.09 2.74 -2.13
C ASN A 133 -12.92 3.19 -0.68
N ILE A 134 -12.38 4.40 -0.47
CA ILE A 134 -12.22 5.02 0.86
C ILE A 134 -13.59 5.16 1.51
N ASN A 135 -14.57 5.78 0.83
CA ASN A 135 -15.93 5.92 1.35
C ASN A 135 -16.54 4.56 1.77
N LYS A 136 -16.41 3.52 0.94
CA LYS A 136 -16.93 2.19 1.26
C LYS A 136 -16.24 1.53 2.47
N LYS A 137 -14.97 1.84 2.71
CA LYS A 137 -14.20 1.29 3.84
C LYS A 137 -14.46 2.08 5.12
N LEU A 138 -14.61 3.39 5.01
CA LEU A 138 -14.97 4.28 6.10
C LEU A 138 -16.25 3.81 6.78
N LEU A 139 -17.29 3.49 6.00
CA LEU A 139 -18.56 2.95 6.52
C LEU A 139 -18.44 1.61 7.27
N LYS A 140 -17.28 0.94 7.21
CA LYS A 140 -17.01 -0.34 7.91
C LYS A 140 -16.12 -0.16 9.15
N LEU A 141 -15.71 1.07 9.46
CA LEU A 141 -15.03 1.40 10.71
C LEU A 141 -16.03 1.67 11.84
N HIS A 142 -15.54 1.67 13.08
CA HIS A 142 -16.30 2.17 14.23
C HIS A 142 -16.63 3.66 14.07
N GLU A 143 -17.78 4.09 14.59
CA GLU A 143 -18.31 5.45 14.41
C GLU A 143 -17.34 6.55 14.86
N ASP A 144 -16.64 6.34 15.99
CA ASP A 144 -15.65 7.29 16.50
C ASP A 144 -14.53 7.56 15.47
N LEU A 145 -13.98 6.49 14.90
CA LEU A 145 -12.94 6.58 13.87
C LEU A 145 -13.48 7.14 12.54
N GLN A 146 -14.78 6.97 12.25
CA GLN A 146 -15.35 7.53 11.03
C GLN A 146 -15.28 9.05 11.04
N PHE A 147 -15.54 9.68 12.20
CA PHE A 147 -15.55 11.13 12.32
C PHE A 147 -14.20 11.74 11.96
N ASP A 148 -13.11 11.17 12.45
CA ASP A 148 -11.75 11.64 12.21
C ASP A 148 -11.38 11.67 10.71
N TYR A 149 -11.75 10.60 9.98
CA TYR A 149 -11.44 10.51 8.55
C TYR A 149 -12.42 11.26 7.64
N LEU A 150 -13.60 11.63 8.12
CA LEU A 150 -14.58 12.40 7.34
C LEU A 150 -14.06 13.79 6.98
N GLU A 151 -13.31 14.44 7.87
CA GLU A 151 -12.73 15.76 7.58
C GLU A 151 -11.70 15.70 6.45
N ASP A 152 -10.83 14.69 6.47
CA ASP A 152 -9.84 14.50 5.42
C ASP A 152 -10.48 14.10 4.08
N LEU A 153 -11.58 13.35 4.12
CA LEU A 153 -12.34 13.01 2.93
C LEU A 153 -13.03 14.24 2.34
N LYS A 154 -13.56 15.15 3.17
CA LYS A 154 -14.12 16.43 2.70
C LYS A 154 -13.09 17.26 1.94
N LYS A 155 -11.82 17.25 2.36
CA LYS A 155 -10.72 17.93 1.64
C LYS A 155 -10.47 17.35 0.24
N LEU A 156 -10.91 16.11 -0.02
CA LEU A 156 -10.84 15.50 -1.35
C LEU A 156 -11.97 15.97 -2.28
N GLY A 157 -13.09 16.46 -1.76
CA GLY A 157 -14.11 17.21 -2.51
C GLY A 157 -13.57 18.53 -3.03
#